data_AF-A0A1V9YSL8-F1
#
_entry.id   AF-A0A1V9YSL8-F1
#
_cell.length_a   1.000
_cell.length_b   1.000
_cell.length_c   1.000
_cell.angle_alpha   90.00
_cell.angle_beta   90.00
_cell.angle_gamma   90.00
#
_symmetry.space_group_name_H-M   'P 1'
#
loop_
_entity.id
_entity.type
_entity.pdbx_description
1 polymer ?
#
loop_
_entity_poly.entity_id
_entity_poly.type
_entity_poly.pdbx_seq_one_letter_code
_entity_poly.pdbx_strand_id
1 'polypeptide(L)'
;MNTYPQQTYEVDAGRTLNHSSPIVDNWCHEIKAACAGFGTNENKLNEIIGTKTASERYLIALRYPELHKVTLLAELKGETSGDYGKLLQLLAQPIEEADAMIIRDSTKGMGTNEKHLIPVLSG
;
A
#
# COMPACT_ATOMS: atom_id res chain seq x y z
N MET A 1 13.80 19.79 0.72
CA MET A 1 12.43 19.27 0.94
C MET A 1 12.56 17.76 0.98
N ASN A 2 12.08 17.08 2.03
CA ASN A 2 12.10 15.62 2.05
C ASN A 2 10.84 15.13 1.34
N THR A 3 11.01 14.49 0.20
CA THR A 3 9.90 14.04 -0.65
C THR A 3 9.16 12.84 -0.05
N TYR A 4 9.86 12.04 0.75
CA TYR A 4 9.33 10.83 1.38
C TYR A 4 9.36 10.89 2.92
N PRO A 5 8.59 10.03 3.60
CA PRO A 5 8.66 9.89 5.05
C PRO A 5 10.06 9.45 5.54
N GLN A 6 10.41 9.75 6.80
CA GLN A 6 11.68 9.35 7.39
C GLN A 6 11.91 7.83 7.35
N GLN A 7 10.83 7.06 7.51
CA GLN A 7 10.86 5.59 7.49
C GLN A 7 11.48 5.03 6.21
N THR A 8 11.18 5.62 5.05
CA THR A 8 11.75 5.24 3.75
C THR A 8 13.27 5.37 3.77
N TYR A 9 13.79 6.53 4.20
CA TYR A 9 15.23 6.76 4.29
C TYR A 9 15.91 5.87 5.35
N GLU A 10 15.18 5.49 6.40
CA GLU A 10 15.68 4.56 7.40
C GLU A 10 15.86 3.16 6.83
N VAL A 11 14.86 2.65 6.09
CA VAL A 11 14.91 1.36 5.40
C VAL A 11 16.00 1.34 4.34
N ASP A 12 16.11 2.39 3.52
CA ASP A 12 17.16 2.52 2.50
C ASP A 12 18.57 2.56 3.10
N ALA A 13 18.73 3.15 4.30
CA ALA A 13 19.98 3.14 5.05
C ALA A 13 20.28 1.78 5.73
N GLY A 14 19.45 0.76 5.50
CA GLY A 14 19.58 -0.57 6.09
C GLY A 14 19.14 -0.67 7.55
N ARG A 15 18.40 0.33 8.08
CA ARG A 15 17.84 0.26 9.44
C ARG A 15 16.56 -0.56 9.43
N THR A 16 16.37 -1.36 10.48
CA THR A 16 15.15 -2.15 10.66
C THR A 16 14.07 -1.30 11.32
N LEU A 17 12.94 -1.12 10.63
CA LEU A 17 11.76 -0.53 11.24
C LEU A 17 11.11 -1.54 12.18
N ASN A 18 10.73 -1.11 13.38
CA ASN A 18 9.93 -1.96 14.26
C ASN A 18 8.47 -2.00 13.77
N HIS A 19 8.17 -3.04 12.99
CA HIS A 19 6.84 -3.30 12.44
C HIS A 19 6.18 -4.55 13.04
N SER A 20 6.91 -5.29 13.90
CA SER A 20 6.39 -6.45 14.62
C SER A 20 5.84 -6.00 15.98
N SER A 21 4.55 -5.66 16.00
CA SER A 21 3.81 -5.25 17.20
C SER A 21 2.43 -5.90 17.21
N PRO A 22 1.87 -6.27 18.39
CA PRO A 22 0.52 -6.83 18.47
C PRO A 22 -0.56 -5.97 17.79
N ILE A 23 -0.38 -4.65 17.79
CA ILE A 23 -1.30 -3.72 17.15
C ILE A 23 -1.25 -3.86 15.61
N VAL A 24 -0.04 -3.96 15.04
CA VAL A 24 0.15 -4.12 13.59
C VAL A 24 -0.30 -5.51 13.14
N ASP A 25 -0.04 -6.53 13.95
CA ASP A 25 -0.49 -7.91 13.70
C ASP A 25 -2.02 -7.97 13.64
N ASN A 26 -2.70 -7.29 14.59
CA ASN A 26 -4.15 -7.21 14.58
C ASN A 26 -4.70 -6.52 13.32
N TRP A 27 -4.09 -5.42 12.86
CA TRP A 27 -4.50 -4.79 11.60
C TRP A 27 -4.33 -5.70 10.40
N CYS A 28 -3.23 -6.47 10.32
CA CYS A 28 -3.01 -7.43 9.25
C CYS A 28 -4.09 -8.52 9.26
N HIS A 29 -4.41 -9.07 10.44
CA HIS A 29 -5.46 -10.07 10.59
C HIS A 29 -6.85 -9.54 10.24
N GLU A 30 -7.18 -8.30 10.62
CA GLU A 30 -8.46 -7.69 10.25
C GLU A 30 -8.58 -7.49 8.73
N ILE A 31 -7.50 -7.09 8.06
CA ILE A 31 -7.48 -7.00 6.59
C ILE A 31 -7.69 -8.38 5.97
N LYS A 32 -6.98 -9.40 6.46
CA LYS A 32 -7.13 -10.77 5.94
C LYS A 32 -8.54 -11.31 6.16
N ALA A 33 -9.14 -11.02 7.30
CA ALA A 33 -10.52 -11.40 7.59
C ALA A 33 -11.53 -10.66 6.69
N ALA A 34 -11.29 -9.39 6.35
CA ALA A 34 -12.12 -8.64 5.42
C ALA A 34 -12.05 -9.16 3.98
N CYS A 35 -10.95 -9.83 3.62
CA CYS A 35 -10.71 -10.49 2.33
C CYS A 35 -11.14 -11.97 2.31
N ALA A 36 -11.68 -12.51 3.41
CA ALA A 36 -12.00 -13.92 3.51
C ALA A 36 -13.42 -14.23 3.01
N GLY A 37 -13.56 -15.26 2.18
CA GLY A 37 -14.85 -15.78 1.73
C GLY A 37 -15.16 -15.46 0.27
N PHE A 38 -16.45 -15.44 -0.08
CA PHE A 38 -16.88 -15.07 -1.43
C PHE A 38 -17.13 -13.56 -1.49
N GLY A 39 -16.23 -12.85 -2.16
CA GLY A 39 -16.23 -11.39 -2.20
C GLY A 39 -15.48 -10.77 -1.03
N THR A 40 -15.50 -9.44 -0.97
CA THR A 40 -14.68 -8.63 -0.07
C THR A 40 -15.58 -7.79 0.81
N ASN A 41 -15.25 -7.62 2.09
CA ASN A 41 -15.94 -6.66 2.96
C ASN A 41 -15.30 -5.28 2.80
N GLU A 42 -15.73 -4.51 1.80
CA GLU A 42 -15.13 -3.20 1.47
C GLU A 42 -15.32 -2.18 2.60
N ASN A 43 -16.44 -2.24 3.34
CA ASN A 43 -16.68 -1.37 4.49
C ASN A 43 -15.61 -1.58 5.56
N LYS A 44 -15.30 -2.84 5.88
CA LYS A 44 -14.27 -3.18 6.86
C LYS A 44 -12.87 -2.79 6.37
N LEU A 45 -12.57 -3.00 5.08
CA LEU A 45 -11.31 -2.52 4.49
C LEU A 45 -11.16 -1.00 4.57
N ASN A 46 -12.22 -0.24 4.32
CA ASN A 46 -12.22 1.22 4.41
C ASN A 46 -11.97 1.69 5.84
N GLU A 47 -12.62 1.05 6.83
CA GLU A 47 -12.39 1.35 8.24
C GLU A 47 -10.96 1.05 8.67
N ILE A 48 -10.35 -0.03 8.18
CA ILE A 48 -8.98 -0.38 8.57
C ILE A 48 -7.98 0.48 7.82
N ILE A 49 -7.93 0.42 6.49
CA ILE A 49 -6.89 1.06 5.65
C ILE A 49 -7.13 2.57 5.56
N GLY A 50 -8.38 3.00 5.38
CA GLY A 50 -8.73 4.40 5.17
C GLY A 50 -8.52 5.28 6.41
N THR A 51 -8.52 4.70 7.61
CA THR A 51 -8.30 5.44 8.86
C THR A 51 -6.82 5.49 9.29
N LYS A 52 -5.94 4.71 8.66
CA LYS A 52 -4.51 4.64 9.04
C LYS A 52 -3.73 5.74 8.37
N THR A 53 -2.76 6.28 9.10
CA THR A 53 -1.76 7.20 8.57
C THR A 53 -0.85 6.49 7.56
N ALA A 54 -0.14 7.26 6.72
CA ALA A 54 0.82 6.70 5.77
C ALA A 54 1.89 5.85 6.47
N SER A 55 2.37 6.30 7.63
CA SER A 55 3.35 5.57 8.44
C SER A 55 2.79 4.24 8.99
N GLU A 56 1.54 4.22 9.46
CA GLU A 56 0.93 2.97 9.92
C GLU A 56 0.71 1.99 8.76
N ARG A 57 0.25 2.48 7.59
CA ARG A 57 0.10 1.65 6.39
C ARG A 57 1.44 1.08 5.93
N TYR A 58 2.53 1.83 6.06
CA TYR A 58 3.89 1.34 5.83
C TYR A 58 4.19 0.12 6.71
N LEU A 59 3.94 0.22 8.02
CA LEU A 59 4.18 -0.89 8.95
C LEU A 59 3.32 -2.11 8.60
N ILE A 60 2.06 -1.91 8.23
CA ILE A 60 1.18 -3.00 7.77
C ILE A 60 1.75 -3.64 6.50
N ALA A 61 2.18 -2.85 5.51
CA ALA A 61 2.73 -3.36 4.25
C ALA A 61 3.96 -4.23 4.47
N LEU A 62 4.84 -3.86 5.41
CA LEU A 62 5.99 -4.66 5.81
C LEU A 62 5.60 -5.94 6.56
N ARG A 63 4.66 -5.85 7.51
CA ARG A 63 4.31 -6.95 8.42
C ARG A 63 3.42 -8.01 7.77
N TYR A 64 2.53 -7.60 6.87
CA TYR A 64 1.54 -8.47 6.23
C TYR A 64 2.13 -9.73 5.57
N PRO A 65 3.19 -9.66 4.73
CA PRO A 65 3.78 -10.84 4.11
C PRO A 65 4.43 -11.81 5.11
N GLU A 66 4.91 -11.32 6.26
CA GLU A 66 5.48 -12.18 7.29
C GLU A 66 4.41 -13.11 7.91
N LEU A 67 3.22 -12.56 8.12
CA LEU A 67 2.06 -13.25 8.72
C LEU A 67 1.28 -14.10 7.70
N HIS A 68 1.08 -13.61 6.48
CA HIS A 68 0.13 -14.19 5.52
C HIS A 68 0.79 -14.78 4.26
N LYS A 69 2.12 -14.68 4.13
CA LYS A 69 2.92 -15.24 3.02
C LYS A 69 2.53 -14.73 1.62
N VAL A 70 1.83 -13.59 1.57
CA VAL A 70 1.47 -12.84 0.36
C VAL A 70 1.63 -11.35 0.69
N THR A 71 2.00 -10.53 -0.29
CA THR A 71 2.12 -9.09 -0.05
C THR A 71 0.73 -8.46 0.09
N LEU A 72 0.61 -7.41 0.90
CA LEU A 72 -0.64 -6.68 1.06
C LEU A 72 -1.18 -6.17 -0.30
N LEU A 73 -0.27 -5.69 -1.15
CA LEU A 73 -0.60 -5.28 -2.52
C LEU A 73 -1.22 -6.42 -3.35
N ALA A 74 -0.62 -7.62 -3.31
CA ALA A 74 -1.11 -8.75 -4.09
C ALA A 74 -2.47 -9.25 -3.59
N GLU A 75 -2.68 -9.28 -2.27
CA GLU A 75 -3.98 -9.60 -1.68
C GLU A 75 -5.06 -8.63 -2.18
N LEU A 76 -4.89 -7.33 -1.97
CA LEU A 76 -5.91 -6.34 -2.32
C LEU A 76 -6.15 -6.25 -3.83
N LYS A 77 -5.14 -6.50 -4.65
CA LYS A 77 -5.27 -6.57 -6.10
C LYS A 77 -6.12 -7.77 -6.55
N GLY A 78 -6.08 -8.89 -5.82
CA GLY A 78 -6.92 -10.06 -6.10
C GLY A 78 -8.38 -9.86 -5.69
N GLU A 79 -8.59 -9.13 -4.60
CA GLU A 79 -9.90 -8.96 -3.95
C GLU A 79 -10.72 -7.77 -4.43
N THR A 80 -10.09 -6.79 -5.10
CA THR A 80 -10.76 -5.54 -5.48
C THR A 80 -10.48 -5.15 -6.93
N SER A 81 -11.38 -4.36 -7.52
CA SER A 81 -11.31 -3.96 -8.93
C SER A 81 -11.74 -2.51 -9.14
N GLY A 82 -11.59 -2.03 -10.38
CA GLY A 82 -11.91 -0.66 -10.76
C GLY A 82 -11.07 0.38 -10.02
N ASP A 83 -11.60 1.61 -9.93
CA ASP A 83 -10.92 2.73 -9.29
C ASP A 83 -10.71 2.50 -7.79
N TYR A 84 -11.67 1.86 -7.13
CA TYR A 84 -11.56 1.48 -5.73
C TYR A 84 -10.36 0.55 -5.49
N GLY A 85 -10.23 -0.50 -6.31
CA GLY A 85 -9.10 -1.41 -6.20
C GLY A 85 -7.77 -0.75 -6.55
N LYS A 86 -7.76 0.21 -7.49
CA LYS A 86 -6.55 0.99 -7.78
C LYS A 86 -6.15 1.87 -6.60
N LEU A 87 -7.10 2.52 -5.94
CA LEU A 87 -6.87 3.31 -4.73
C LEU A 87 -6.28 2.44 -3.61
N LEU A 88 -6.89 1.29 -3.32
CA LEU A 88 -6.38 0.40 -2.29
C LEU A 88 -4.98 -0.12 -2.61
N GLN A 89 -4.70 -0.48 -3.87
CA GLN A 89 -3.36 -0.86 -4.30
C GLN A 89 -2.34 0.24 -3.98
N LEU A 90 -2.64 1.51 -4.25
CA LEU A 90 -1.72 2.62 -3.94
C LEU A 90 -1.54 2.83 -2.43
N LEU A 91 -2.60 2.64 -1.62
CA LEU A 91 -2.53 2.79 -0.16
C LEU A 91 -1.82 1.60 0.53
N ALA A 92 -1.75 0.45 -0.13
CA ALA A 92 -1.22 -0.82 0.38
C ALA A 92 0.31 -0.93 0.38
N GLN A 93 1.00 0.12 -0.04
CA GLN A 93 2.44 0.13 -0.24
C GLN A 93 3.03 1.47 0.23
N PRO A 94 4.34 1.51 0.51
CA PRO A 94 5.05 2.76 0.75
C PRO A 94 4.83 3.80 -0.37
N ILE A 95 4.94 5.08 -0.04
CA ILE A 95 4.65 6.18 -1.00
C ILE A 95 5.61 6.11 -2.19
N GLU A 96 6.88 5.84 -1.92
CA GLU A 96 7.93 5.66 -2.92
C GLU A 96 7.63 4.51 -3.90
N GLU A 97 7.04 3.42 -3.43
CA GLU A 97 6.62 2.30 -4.28
C GLU A 97 5.34 2.64 -5.06
N ALA A 98 4.40 3.34 -4.43
CA ALA A 98 3.18 3.83 -5.07
C ALA A 98 3.50 4.80 -6.24
N ASP A 99 4.43 5.74 -6.02
CA ASP A 99 4.92 6.65 -7.05
C ASP A 99 5.59 5.88 -8.19
N ALA A 100 6.48 4.94 -7.88
CA ALA A 100 7.10 4.08 -8.88
C ALA A 100 6.07 3.30 -9.71
N MET A 101 5.01 2.80 -9.07
CA MET A 101 3.89 2.15 -9.74
C MET A 101 3.16 3.12 -10.68
N ILE A 102 2.86 4.34 -10.25
CA ILE A 102 2.19 5.35 -11.07
C ILE A 102 3.06 5.73 -12.27
N ILE A 103 4.36 5.95 -12.08
CA ILE A 103 5.32 6.28 -13.14
C ILE A 103 5.35 5.15 -14.17
N ARG A 104 5.51 3.90 -13.73
CA ARG A 104 5.53 2.74 -14.62
C ARG A 104 4.21 2.59 -15.38
N ASP A 105 3.07 2.69 -14.69
CA ASP A 105 1.76 2.55 -15.32
C ASP A 105 1.46 3.66 -16.33
N SER A 106 2.02 4.85 -16.11
CA SER A 106 1.88 6.00 -17.01
C SER A 106 2.78 5.93 -18.24
N THR A 107 3.80 5.04 -18.27
CA THR A 107 4.85 5.00 -19.31
C THR A 107 5.01 3.65 -20.01
N LYS A 108 4.43 2.56 -19.49
CA LYS A 108 4.61 1.20 -20.02
C LYS A 108 3.99 0.94 -21.41
N GLY A 109 3.09 1.82 -21.86
CA GLY A 109 2.26 1.62 -23.06
C GLY A 109 2.69 2.48 -24.25
N MET A 110 1.86 2.54 -25.27
CA MET A 110 2.05 3.49 -26.36
C MET A 110 1.70 4.91 -25.88
N GLY A 111 2.66 5.83 -26.00
CA GLY A 111 2.53 7.18 -25.48
C GLY A 111 2.74 7.24 -23.96
N THR A 112 2.32 8.36 -23.37
CA THR A 112 2.47 8.65 -21.95
C THR A 112 1.13 9.13 -21.40
N ASN A 113 0.81 8.81 -20.14
CA ASN A 113 -0.33 9.41 -19.46
C ASN A 113 0.15 10.54 -18.52
N GLU A 114 0.29 11.74 -19.06
CA GLU A 114 0.79 12.90 -18.32
C GLU A 114 -0.14 13.29 -17.16
N LYS A 115 -1.44 12.99 -17.24
CA LYS A 115 -2.40 13.29 -16.17
C LYS A 115 -2.07 12.57 -14.87
N HIS A 116 -1.51 11.37 -14.94
CA HIS A 116 -1.06 10.62 -13.77
C HIS A 116 0.41 10.89 -13.44
N LEU A 117 1.24 11.13 -14.45
CA LEU A 117 2.68 11.30 -14.28
C LEU A 117 3.07 12.67 -13.70
N ILE A 118 2.47 13.76 -14.19
CA ILE A 118 2.85 15.14 -13.80
C ILE A 118 2.72 15.37 -12.29
N PRO A 119 1.63 14.98 -11.61
CA PRO A 119 1.48 15.20 -10.18
C PRO A 119 2.60 14.55 -9.35
N VAL A 120 3.02 13.33 -9.73
CA VAL A 120 4.09 12.61 -9.03
C VAL A 120 5.44 13.31 -9.19
N LEU A 121 5.71 13.89 -10.36
CA LEU A 121 7.00 14.56 -10.63
C LEU A 121 7.06 16.00 -10.12
N SER A 122 5.91 16.67 -10.02
CA SER A 122 5.86 18.11 -9.74
C SER A 122 5.66 18.43 -8.26
N GLY A 123 5.17 17.46 -7.46
CA GLY A 123 4.84 17.65 -6.06
C GLY A 123 3.46 18.27 -5.84
#